data_AF-A0A521P4I3-F1
#
_entry.id   AF-A0A521P4I3-F1
#
_cell.length_a   1.000
_cell.length_b   1.000
_cell.length_c   1.000
_cell.angle_alpha   90.00
_cell.angle_beta   90.00
_cell.angle_gamma   90.00
#
_symmetry.space_group_name_H-M   'P 1'
#
loop_
_entity.id
_entity.type
_entity.pdbx_description
1 polymer ?
#
loop_
_entity_poly.entity_id
_entity_poly.type
_entity_poly.pdbx_seq_one_letter_code
_entity_poly.pdbx_strand_id
1 'polypeptide(L)'
;MSAQLSPSPLLKAFQDSYQELVRFIARRTGSTHDARELAHDTWVRLAERAETRETEPAPHEGAARAYVYAVAENIAIDHLRRRQRSAERFSPVAVDIEAEPPSHGPSARDVADGVAHRQALDAVDAALRALPPRSRDIFLADRLEGACHAELALRHGVSVKTVEREVMRALDSVEAALHRWRGEAAPARTGRRRALSALLGVCGLGVGSATLWQAWRQWVPGYSALLSTPIARIRTQALPDGSKLTLDAASRAEVVYYATRRTVQLLAGSAFFEVARDETRPFVVHALGHEITVLGTRFEVALQDGGVRVAVESGQVRVRSAGGEERILGAGDRAFIDPVRQLSTSHPAGAAAVAPWREGWLDFDRQPLAEVVERLARYSPRPLRVAPEAARLPVFGRVRIAEAGAWLRLLPRSLPVRVREDDGADRALVIERRPS
;
A
#
# COMPACT_ATOMS: atom_id res chain seq x y z
N MET A 1 47.33 0.03 20.98
CA MET A 1 46.78 -1.29 20.59
C MET A 1 45.53 -1.05 19.76
N SER A 2 45.71 -1.00 18.45
CA SER A 2 44.64 -0.76 17.48
C SER A 2 43.76 -2.00 17.41
N ALA A 3 42.54 -1.93 17.94
CA ALA A 3 41.56 -3.00 17.80
C ALA A 3 41.20 -3.12 16.30
N GLN A 4 41.70 -4.19 15.66
CA GLN A 4 41.29 -4.56 14.31
C GLN A 4 39.80 -4.96 14.37
N LEU A 5 38.91 -4.03 14.02
CA LEU A 5 37.50 -4.31 13.75
C LEU A 5 37.43 -5.33 12.62
N SER A 6 37.09 -6.57 12.94
CA SER A 6 36.84 -7.60 11.94
C SER A 6 35.61 -7.18 11.12
N PRO A 7 35.65 -7.18 9.78
CA PRO A 7 34.52 -6.72 8.97
C PRO A 7 33.30 -7.63 9.20
N SER A 8 32.13 -7.02 9.39
CA SER A 8 30.86 -7.73 9.54
C SER A 8 30.69 -8.77 8.42
N PRO A 9 30.34 -10.04 8.73
CA PRO A 9 30.21 -11.10 7.74
C PRO A 9 29.17 -10.78 6.66
N LEU A 10 28.17 -9.94 6.98
CA LEU A 10 27.19 -9.44 6.00
C LEU A 10 27.79 -8.40 5.06
N LEU A 11 28.62 -7.49 5.57
CA LEU A 11 29.31 -6.48 4.77
C LEU A 11 30.37 -7.13 3.89
N LYS A 12 31.07 -8.14 4.41
CA LYS A 12 32.01 -8.97 3.64
C LYS A 12 31.29 -9.74 2.52
N ALA A 13 30.20 -10.44 2.84
CA ALA A 13 29.40 -11.15 1.84
C ALA A 13 28.81 -10.21 0.77
N PHE A 14 28.45 -8.98 1.12
CA PHE A 14 28.03 -7.96 0.17
C PHE A 14 29.17 -7.52 -0.74
N GLN A 15 30.36 -7.23 -0.19
CA GLN A 15 31.54 -6.85 -0.97
C GLN A 15 31.93 -7.96 -1.97
N ASP A 16 31.98 -9.20 -1.49
CA ASP A 16 32.38 -10.37 -2.29
C ASP A 16 31.37 -10.68 -3.41
N SER A 17 30.10 -10.30 -3.25
CA SER A 17 29.03 -10.57 -4.23
C SER A 17 28.53 -9.33 -4.99
N TYR A 18 29.15 -8.17 -4.83
CA TYR A 18 28.64 -6.88 -5.33
C TYR A 18 28.33 -6.89 -6.84
N GLN A 19 29.26 -7.39 -7.67
CA GLN A 19 29.05 -7.41 -9.12
C GLN A 19 27.92 -8.36 -9.56
N GLU A 20 27.76 -9.47 -8.86
CA GLU A 20 26.69 -10.44 -9.13
C GLU A 20 25.34 -9.95 -8.61
N LEU A 21 25.36 -9.21 -7.50
CA LEU A 21 24.19 -8.55 -6.92
C LEU A 21 23.66 -7.45 -7.84
N VAL A 22 24.52 -6.57 -8.35
CA VAL A 22 24.11 -5.53 -9.33
C VAL A 22 23.53 -6.18 -10.59
N ARG A 23 24.15 -7.26 -11.11
CA ARG A 23 23.60 -8.02 -12.24
C ARG A 23 22.27 -8.72 -11.92
N PHE A 24 22.06 -9.12 -10.68
CA PHE A 24 20.82 -9.74 -10.19
C PHE A 24 19.70 -8.71 -10.05
N ILE A 25 20.01 -7.50 -9.58
CA ILE A 25 19.04 -6.39 -9.47
C ILE A 25 18.71 -5.84 -10.86
N ALA A 26 19.72 -5.60 -11.71
CA ALA A 26 19.52 -5.07 -13.07
C ALA A 26 18.61 -5.95 -13.93
N ARG A 27 18.68 -7.29 -13.78
CA ARG A 27 17.77 -8.23 -14.43
C ARG A 27 16.30 -8.06 -14.02
N ARG A 28 16.04 -7.51 -12.83
CA ARG A 28 14.69 -7.29 -12.30
C ARG A 28 14.18 -5.87 -12.55
N THR A 29 15.06 -4.88 -12.45
CA THR A 29 14.68 -3.47 -12.64
C THR A 29 14.71 -3.03 -14.10
N GLY A 30 15.38 -3.78 -14.97
CA GLY A 30 15.58 -3.41 -16.37
C GLY A 30 16.55 -2.24 -16.58
N SER A 31 17.15 -1.71 -15.51
CA SER A 31 18.07 -0.57 -15.53
C SER A 31 19.31 -0.87 -14.70
N THR A 32 20.47 -0.81 -15.34
CA THR A 32 21.78 -0.97 -14.66
C THR A 32 22.10 0.22 -13.76
N HIS A 33 21.52 1.39 -14.03
CA HIS A 33 21.68 2.58 -13.19
C HIS A 33 20.94 2.40 -11.86
N ASP A 34 19.64 2.13 -11.92
CA ASP A 34 18.78 1.86 -10.76
C ASP A 34 19.35 0.68 -9.94
N ALA A 35 19.92 -0.32 -10.61
CA ALA A 35 20.52 -1.47 -9.92
C ALA A 35 21.72 -1.11 -9.03
N ARG A 36 22.52 -0.09 -9.40
CA ARG A 36 23.64 0.37 -8.57
C ARG A 36 23.15 1.19 -7.38
N GLU A 37 22.12 2.01 -7.56
CA GLU A 37 21.49 2.76 -6.47
C GLU A 37 20.86 1.81 -5.45
N LEU A 38 20.12 0.80 -5.90
CA LEU A 38 19.49 -0.17 -5.00
C LEU A 38 20.51 -1.09 -4.30
N ALA A 39 21.66 -1.35 -4.94
CA ALA A 39 22.78 -2.02 -4.29
C ALA A 39 23.39 -1.14 -3.18
N HIS A 40 23.45 0.18 -3.38
CA HIS A 40 23.88 1.13 -2.35
C HIS A 40 22.90 1.14 -1.17
N ASP A 41 21.58 1.20 -1.42
CA ASP A 41 20.55 1.11 -0.37
C ASP A 41 20.62 -0.22 0.39
N THR A 42 20.97 -1.31 -0.31
CA THR A 42 21.20 -2.61 0.32
C THR A 42 22.37 -2.54 1.30
N TRP A 43 23.47 -1.89 0.92
CA TRP A 43 24.63 -1.70 1.80
C TRP A 43 24.27 -0.89 3.05
N VAL A 44 23.56 0.23 2.91
CA VAL A 44 23.14 1.09 4.03
C VAL A 44 22.34 0.29 5.06
N ARG A 45 21.35 -0.50 4.61
CA ARG A 45 20.55 -1.34 5.51
C ARG A 45 21.34 -2.47 6.17
N LEU A 46 22.38 -2.97 5.52
CA LEU A 46 23.27 -3.98 6.10
C LEU A 46 24.24 -3.36 7.12
N ALA A 47 24.69 -2.13 6.90
CA ALA A 47 25.56 -1.38 7.81
C ALA A 47 24.83 -1.00 9.11
N GLU A 48 23.63 -0.41 9.00
CA GLU A 48 22.77 -0.09 10.17
C GLU A 48 22.48 -1.35 11.01
N ARG A 49 22.30 -2.49 10.34
CA ARG A 49 22.06 -3.77 11.03
C ARG A 49 23.32 -4.34 11.67
N ALA A 50 24.48 -4.17 11.05
CA ALA A 50 25.75 -4.65 11.59
C ALA A 50 26.11 -3.92 12.89
N GLU A 51 25.80 -2.62 12.99
CA GLU A 51 26.02 -1.81 14.19
C GLU A 51 25.11 -2.23 15.36
N THR A 52 23.86 -2.62 15.07
CA THR A 52 22.89 -3.01 16.12
C THR A 52 23.08 -4.41 16.72
N ARG A 53 23.98 -5.24 16.16
CA ARG A 53 24.04 -6.69 16.47
C ARG A 53 25.45 -7.25 16.72
N GLU A 54 26.37 -6.43 17.22
CA GLU A 54 27.77 -6.82 17.51
C GLU A 54 27.96 -8.05 18.43
N THR A 55 26.90 -8.50 19.13
CA THR A 55 26.95 -9.58 20.14
C THR A 55 26.40 -10.94 19.69
N GLU A 56 25.88 -11.08 18.46
CA GLU A 56 25.36 -12.38 17.97
C GLU A 56 26.42 -13.19 17.18
N PRO A 57 26.43 -14.53 17.30
CA PRO A 57 27.36 -15.38 16.56
C PRO A 57 27.19 -15.20 15.05
N ALA A 58 28.31 -15.00 14.35
CA ALA A 58 28.33 -14.73 12.92
C ALA A 58 27.61 -15.81 12.12
N PRO A 59 26.65 -15.46 11.24
CA PRO A 59 26.04 -16.44 10.34
C PRO A 59 27.10 -17.03 9.40
N HIS A 60 27.02 -18.35 9.16
CA HIS A 60 27.79 -19.01 8.09
C HIS A 60 27.68 -18.26 6.75
N GLU A 61 28.78 -18.23 5.99
CA GLU A 61 28.98 -17.44 4.78
C GLU A 61 27.86 -17.61 3.73
N GLY A 62 27.31 -18.83 3.60
CA GLY A 62 26.17 -19.12 2.75
C GLY A 62 24.87 -18.39 3.13
N ALA A 63 24.55 -18.27 4.43
CA ALA A 63 23.38 -17.50 4.86
C ALA A 63 23.61 -16.00 4.86
N ALA A 64 24.84 -15.55 5.12
CA ALA A 64 25.17 -14.13 4.97
C ALA A 64 24.91 -13.66 3.54
N ARG A 65 25.36 -14.44 2.55
CA ARG A 65 25.10 -14.18 1.14
C ARG A 65 23.62 -14.28 0.77
N ALA A 66 22.92 -15.33 1.18
CA ALA A 66 21.47 -15.46 0.92
C ALA A 66 20.67 -14.28 1.51
N TYR A 67 21.07 -13.79 2.68
CA TYR A 67 20.46 -12.65 3.34
C TYR A 67 20.70 -11.35 2.57
N VAL A 68 21.92 -11.09 2.09
CA VAL A 68 22.24 -9.94 1.23
C VAL A 68 21.33 -9.89 -0.01
N TYR A 69 21.17 -11.03 -0.69
CA TYR A 69 20.31 -11.12 -1.88
C TYR A 69 18.82 -10.92 -1.55
N ALA A 70 18.36 -11.41 -0.40
CA ALA A 70 16.98 -11.21 0.04
C ALA A 70 16.69 -9.73 0.37
N VAL A 71 17.63 -9.02 0.99
CA VAL A 71 17.50 -7.58 1.25
C VAL A 71 17.46 -6.81 -0.06
N ALA A 72 18.37 -7.10 -0.99
CA ALA A 72 18.39 -6.48 -2.32
C ALA A 72 17.12 -6.76 -3.12
N GLU A 73 16.58 -7.98 -3.05
CA GLU A 73 15.33 -8.35 -3.72
C GLU A 73 14.14 -7.56 -3.17
N ASN A 74 14.03 -7.42 -1.84
CA ASN A 74 12.98 -6.63 -1.21
C ASN A 74 13.04 -5.15 -1.61
N ILE A 75 14.26 -4.57 -1.66
CA ILE A 75 14.48 -3.18 -2.08
C ILE A 75 14.11 -2.99 -3.56
N ALA A 76 14.47 -3.94 -4.43
CA ALA A 76 14.15 -3.89 -5.86
C ALA A 76 12.63 -4.02 -6.13
N ILE A 77 11.94 -4.91 -5.42
CA ILE A 77 10.47 -5.07 -5.53
C ILE A 77 9.75 -3.79 -5.11
N ASP A 78 10.19 -3.19 -4.00
CA ASP A 78 9.61 -1.95 -3.49
C ASP A 78 9.83 -0.77 -4.46
N HIS A 79 11.01 -0.70 -5.09
CA HIS A 79 11.31 0.27 -6.16
C HIS A 79 10.41 0.07 -7.39
N LEU A 80 10.21 -1.16 -7.87
CA LEU A 80 9.34 -1.45 -9.01
C LEU A 80 7.87 -1.11 -8.75
N ARG A 81 7.38 -1.40 -7.53
CA ARG A 81 6.02 -1.00 -7.09
C ARG A 81 5.86 0.51 -6.99
N ARG A 82 6.89 1.24 -6.55
CA ARG A 82 6.88 2.72 -6.56
C ARG A 82 6.85 3.25 -8.00
N ARG A 83 7.66 2.69 -8.90
CA ARG A 83 7.73 3.10 -10.31
C ARG A 83 6.42 2.85 -11.07
N GLN A 84 5.76 1.71 -10.85
CA GLN A 84 4.44 1.42 -11.42
C GLN A 84 3.39 2.44 -10.94
N ARG A 85 3.38 2.80 -9.65
CA ARG A 85 2.48 3.82 -9.09
C ARG A 85 2.75 5.24 -9.62
N SER A 86 4.01 5.56 -9.93
CA SER A 86 4.37 6.82 -10.58
C SER A 86 3.97 6.85 -12.05
N ALA A 87 4.06 5.73 -12.77
CA ALA A 87 3.59 5.62 -14.15
C ALA A 87 2.06 5.73 -14.26
N GLU A 88 1.32 5.16 -13.29
CA GLU A 88 -0.15 5.31 -13.19
C GLU A 88 -0.60 6.74 -12.85
N ARG A 89 0.28 7.56 -12.24
CA ARG A 89 0.00 8.98 -11.94
C ARG A 89 0.12 9.92 -13.15
N PHE A 90 0.68 9.47 -14.28
CA PHE A 90 0.87 10.27 -15.49
C PHE A 90 0.04 9.78 -16.69
N SER A 91 -1.11 9.14 -16.44
CA SER A 91 -2.14 8.88 -17.46
C SER A 91 -3.26 9.92 -17.35
N PRO A 92 -3.51 10.79 -18.35
CA PRO A 92 -4.59 11.77 -18.27
C PRO A 92 -5.94 11.03 -18.41
N VAL A 93 -6.74 11.10 -17.34
CA VAL A 93 -8.09 10.55 -17.24
C VAL A 93 -9.03 11.35 -18.14
N ALA A 94 -9.64 10.71 -19.14
CA ALA A 94 -10.82 11.23 -19.83
C ALA A 94 -12.10 10.80 -19.07
N VAL A 95 -13.00 11.76 -18.87
CA VAL A 95 -14.29 11.67 -18.18
C VAL A 95 -15.38 11.55 -19.25
N ASP A 96 -16.34 10.64 -19.05
CA ASP A 96 -17.55 10.50 -19.90
C ASP A 96 -18.52 11.69 -19.69
N ILE A 97 -18.87 12.38 -20.79
CA ILE A 97 -20.10 13.19 -20.92
C ILE A 97 -20.72 12.89 -22.29
N GLU A 98 -21.99 12.51 -22.30
CA GLU A 98 -22.84 12.37 -23.49
C GLU A 98 -23.08 13.75 -24.15
N ALA A 99 -22.55 13.93 -25.37
CA ALA A 99 -22.99 14.94 -26.34
C ALA A 99 -22.71 14.39 -27.76
N GLU A 100 -23.58 14.68 -28.72
CA GLU A 100 -23.60 14.21 -30.13
C GLU A 100 -22.22 14.06 -30.81
N PRO A 101 -22.06 13.11 -31.74
CA PRO A 101 -20.76 12.68 -32.22
C PRO A 101 -20.12 13.74 -33.13
N PRO A 102 -18.96 14.33 -32.77
CA PRO A 102 -18.06 14.85 -33.78
C PRO A 102 -17.32 13.65 -34.38
N SER A 103 -17.50 13.48 -35.69
CA SER A 103 -16.85 12.48 -36.53
C SER A 103 -15.33 12.44 -36.36
N HIS A 104 -14.83 11.61 -35.44
CA HIS A 104 -13.45 11.11 -35.46
C HIS A 104 -13.52 9.63 -35.10
N GLY A 105 -13.20 8.76 -36.08
CA GLY A 105 -13.15 7.32 -35.86
C GLY A 105 -12.18 6.95 -34.74
N PRO A 106 -12.35 5.78 -34.10
CA PRO A 106 -11.51 5.37 -32.98
C PRO A 106 -10.04 5.41 -33.42
N SER A 107 -9.19 6.03 -32.60
CA SER A 107 -7.78 6.13 -32.92
C SER A 107 -7.18 4.73 -32.95
N ALA A 108 -6.16 4.52 -33.79
CA ALA A 108 -5.52 3.21 -33.93
C ALA A 108 -4.98 2.65 -32.60
N ARG A 109 -4.73 3.50 -31.59
CA ARG A 109 -4.32 3.10 -30.24
C ARG A 109 -5.46 2.58 -29.38
N ASP A 110 -6.65 3.19 -29.43
CA ASP A 110 -7.80 2.76 -28.62
C ASP A 110 -8.36 1.40 -29.11
N VAL A 111 -8.34 1.19 -30.42
CA VAL A 111 -8.63 -0.12 -31.01
C VAL A 111 -7.54 -1.13 -30.68
N ALA A 112 -6.26 -0.72 -30.71
CA ALA A 112 -5.15 -1.61 -30.37
C ALA A 112 -5.13 -2.03 -28.89
N ASP A 113 -5.47 -1.13 -27.96
CA ASP A 113 -5.50 -1.43 -26.52
C ASP A 113 -6.72 -2.29 -26.15
N GLY A 114 -7.88 -2.03 -26.76
CA GLY A 114 -9.07 -2.89 -26.62
C GLY A 114 -8.88 -4.28 -27.24
N VAL A 115 -8.20 -4.36 -28.38
CA VAL A 115 -7.84 -5.64 -29.02
C VAL A 115 -6.77 -6.38 -28.21
N ALA A 116 -5.76 -5.69 -27.69
CA ALA A 116 -4.71 -6.28 -26.86
C ALA A 116 -5.27 -6.87 -25.56
N HIS A 117 -6.19 -6.17 -24.89
CA HIS A 117 -6.85 -6.67 -23.70
C HIS A 117 -7.68 -7.93 -23.99
N ARG A 118 -8.43 -7.94 -25.09
CA ARG A 118 -9.23 -9.10 -25.51
C ARG A 118 -8.34 -10.30 -25.88
N GLN A 119 -7.25 -10.07 -26.59
CA GLN A 119 -6.27 -11.11 -26.93
C GLN A 119 -5.58 -11.71 -25.70
N ALA A 120 -5.32 -10.92 -24.66
CA ALA A 120 -4.76 -11.43 -23.40
C ALA A 120 -5.76 -12.35 -22.69
N LEU A 121 -7.04 -11.98 -22.65
CA LEU A 121 -8.10 -12.83 -22.08
C LEU A 121 -8.29 -14.11 -22.90
N ASP A 122 -8.25 -14.03 -24.23
CA ASP A 122 -8.32 -15.19 -25.12
C ASP A 122 -7.13 -16.15 -24.90
N ALA A 123 -5.93 -15.61 -24.64
CA ALA A 123 -4.74 -16.41 -24.33
C ALA A 123 -4.85 -17.13 -22.98
N VAL A 124 -5.41 -16.48 -21.96
CA VAL A 124 -5.69 -17.09 -20.65
C VAL A 124 -6.78 -18.16 -20.77
N ASP A 125 -7.88 -17.87 -21.47
CA ASP A 125 -8.96 -18.82 -21.69
C ASP A 125 -8.50 -20.07 -22.46
N ALA A 126 -7.69 -19.89 -23.50
CA ALA A 126 -7.09 -21.01 -24.23
C ALA A 126 -6.16 -21.86 -23.34
N ALA A 127 -5.38 -21.22 -22.45
CA ALA A 127 -4.52 -21.93 -21.50
C ALA A 127 -5.33 -22.76 -20.49
N LEU A 128 -6.41 -22.17 -19.96
CA LEU A 128 -7.32 -22.86 -19.04
C LEU A 128 -8.03 -24.03 -19.73
N ARG A 129 -8.44 -23.88 -21.00
CA ARG A 129 -9.05 -24.98 -21.78
C ARG A 129 -8.07 -26.11 -22.10
N ALA A 130 -6.77 -25.83 -22.20
CA ALA A 130 -5.74 -26.84 -22.45
C ALA A 130 -5.36 -27.66 -21.20
N LEU A 131 -5.78 -27.23 -20.00
CA LEU A 131 -5.53 -27.98 -18.76
C LEU A 131 -6.39 -29.26 -18.69
N PRO A 132 -5.90 -30.32 -18.04
CA PRO A 132 -6.74 -31.47 -17.71
C PRO A 132 -8.01 -31.05 -16.96
N PRO A 133 -9.17 -31.69 -17.21
CA PRO A 133 -10.45 -31.25 -16.64
C PRO A 133 -10.43 -31.11 -15.11
N ARG A 134 -9.77 -32.03 -14.41
CA ARG A 134 -9.61 -31.98 -12.95
C ARG A 134 -8.75 -30.80 -12.49
N SER A 135 -7.66 -30.50 -13.18
CA SER A 135 -6.76 -29.40 -12.81
C SER A 135 -7.42 -28.04 -13.06
N ARG A 136 -8.20 -27.94 -14.14
CA ARG A 136 -9.01 -26.75 -14.43
C ARG A 136 -10.09 -26.53 -13.38
N ASP A 137 -10.84 -27.57 -13.03
CA ASP A 137 -11.93 -27.49 -12.05
C ASP A 137 -11.41 -27.10 -10.65
N ILE A 138 -10.34 -27.76 -10.20
CA ILE A 138 -9.63 -27.42 -8.95
C ILE A 138 -9.18 -25.96 -8.95
N PHE A 139 -8.58 -25.49 -10.05
CA PHE A 139 -8.05 -24.14 -10.15
C PHE A 139 -9.16 -23.08 -10.16
N LEU A 140 -10.26 -23.32 -10.87
CA LEU A 140 -11.39 -22.39 -10.90
C LEU A 140 -12.11 -22.34 -9.55
N ALA A 141 -12.30 -23.49 -8.89
CA ALA A 141 -12.91 -23.53 -7.56
C ALA A 141 -12.03 -22.88 -6.47
N ASP A 142 -10.69 -23.01 -6.56
CA ASP A 142 -9.75 -22.26 -5.69
C ASP A 142 -9.83 -20.75 -5.93
N ARG A 143 -9.85 -20.29 -7.20
CA ARG A 143 -9.64 -18.88 -7.55
C ARG A 143 -10.90 -18.04 -7.70
N LEU A 144 -12.00 -18.63 -8.15
CA LEU A 144 -13.26 -17.94 -8.40
C LEU A 144 -14.28 -18.19 -7.29
N GLU A 145 -14.28 -19.39 -6.71
CA GLU A 145 -15.24 -19.79 -5.67
C GLU A 145 -14.64 -19.70 -4.25
N GLY A 146 -13.31 -19.57 -4.12
CA GLY A 146 -12.63 -19.42 -2.83
C GLY A 146 -12.61 -20.69 -1.97
N ALA A 147 -12.78 -21.87 -2.58
CA ALA A 147 -12.81 -23.14 -1.89
C ALA A 147 -11.44 -23.48 -1.25
N CYS A 148 -11.46 -24.01 -0.02
CA CYS A 148 -10.21 -24.36 0.65
C CYS A 148 -9.60 -25.66 0.09
N HIS A 149 -8.27 -25.79 0.08
CA HIS A 149 -7.60 -26.96 -0.50
C HIS A 149 -8.01 -28.30 0.15
N ALA A 150 -8.42 -28.29 1.42
CA ALA A 150 -8.91 -29.48 2.12
C ALA A 150 -10.28 -29.94 1.56
N GLU A 151 -11.15 -28.99 1.24
CA GLU A 151 -12.45 -29.24 0.63
C GLU A 151 -12.30 -29.73 -0.82
N LEU A 152 -11.37 -29.12 -1.58
CA LEU A 152 -11.04 -29.58 -2.95
C LEU A 152 -10.42 -30.98 -2.95
N ALA A 153 -9.59 -31.30 -1.96
CA ALA A 153 -9.02 -32.63 -1.80
C ALA A 153 -10.12 -33.69 -1.58
N LEU A 154 -11.11 -33.38 -0.73
CA LEU A 154 -12.27 -34.24 -0.49
C LEU A 154 -13.17 -34.36 -1.74
N ARG A 155 -13.52 -33.23 -2.37
CA ARG A 155 -14.38 -33.16 -3.56
C ARG A 155 -13.83 -33.95 -4.75
N HIS A 156 -12.51 -34.01 -4.89
CA HIS A 156 -11.85 -34.70 -6.01
C HIS A 156 -11.22 -36.05 -5.64
N GLY A 157 -11.39 -36.52 -4.40
CA GLY A 157 -10.83 -37.81 -3.94
C GLY A 157 -9.31 -37.89 -4.02
N VAL A 158 -8.61 -36.78 -3.75
CA VAL A 158 -7.14 -36.67 -3.83
C VAL A 158 -6.54 -36.10 -2.56
N SER A 159 -5.23 -36.23 -2.38
CA SER A 159 -4.53 -35.54 -1.28
C SER A 159 -4.47 -34.03 -1.50
N VAL A 160 -4.40 -33.25 -0.41
CA VAL A 160 -4.16 -31.79 -0.44
C VAL A 160 -2.90 -31.45 -1.24
N LYS A 161 -1.84 -32.24 -1.12
CA LYS A 161 -0.60 -32.11 -1.89
C LYS A 161 -0.79 -32.31 -3.40
N THR A 162 -1.79 -33.10 -3.79
CA THR A 162 -2.18 -33.25 -5.19
C THR A 162 -2.90 -32.00 -5.67
N VAL A 163 -3.83 -31.46 -4.87
CA VAL A 163 -4.53 -30.18 -5.16
C VAL A 163 -3.52 -29.05 -5.39
N GLU A 164 -2.58 -28.86 -4.46
CA GLU A 164 -1.51 -27.84 -4.58
C GLU A 164 -0.72 -27.98 -5.89
N ARG A 165 -0.38 -29.23 -6.26
CA ARG A 165 0.35 -29.52 -7.49
C ARG A 165 -0.46 -29.19 -8.74
N GLU A 166 -1.77 -29.46 -8.74
CA GLU A 166 -2.63 -29.11 -9.86
C GLU A 166 -2.83 -27.59 -9.97
N VAL A 167 -2.98 -26.87 -8.84
CA VAL A 167 -3.06 -25.40 -8.81
C VAL A 167 -1.77 -24.76 -9.33
N MET A 168 -0.59 -25.23 -8.88
CA MET A 168 0.70 -24.73 -9.39
C MET A 168 0.86 -24.98 -10.89
N ARG A 169 0.47 -26.16 -11.40
CA ARG A 169 0.51 -26.43 -12.85
C ARG A 169 -0.42 -25.52 -13.64
N ALA A 170 -1.58 -25.20 -13.10
CA ALA A 170 -2.52 -24.29 -13.74
C ALA A 170 -1.97 -22.86 -13.80
N LEU A 171 -1.37 -22.37 -12.71
CA LEU A 171 -0.67 -21.08 -12.67
C LEU A 171 0.49 -21.03 -13.66
N ASP A 172 1.35 -22.05 -13.67
CA ASP A 172 2.47 -22.15 -14.63
C ASP A 172 1.97 -22.11 -16.09
N SER A 173 0.83 -22.75 -16.37
CA SER A 173 0.24 -22.79 -17.71
C SER A 173 -0.31 -21.41 -18.15
N VAL A 174 -0.99 -20.71 -17.24
CA VAL A 174 -1.51 -19.35 -17.47
C VAL A 174 -0.38 -18.34 -17.62
N GLU A 175 0.65 -18.41 -16.77
CA GLU A 175 1.83 -17.55 -16.85
C GLU A 175 2.58 -17.77 -18.17
N ALA A 176 2.79 -19.03 -18.57
CA ALA A 176 3.41 -19.35 -19.85
C ALA A 176 2.59 -18.85 -21.06
N ALA A 177 1.25 -18.84 -20.97
CA ALA A 177 0.40 -18.30 -22.02
C ALA A 177 0.46 -16.78 -22.10
N LEU A 178 0.52 -16.09 -20.96
CA LEU A 178 0.69 -14.64 -20.89
C LEU A 178 2.07 -14.21 -21.40
N HIS A 179 3.15 -14.94 -21.11
CA HIS A 179 4.48 -14.67 -21.69
C HIS A 179 4.50 -14.85 -23.21
N ARG A 180 3.87 -15.92 -23.72
CA ARG A 180 3.74 -16.14 -25.18
C ARG A 180 2.95 -15.02 -25.85
N TRP A 181 1.85 -14.57 -25.23
CA TRP A 181 1.07 -13.45 -25.74
C TRP A 181 1.87 -12.14 -25.76
N ARG A 182 2.71 -11.89 -24.74
CA ARG A 182 3.59 -10.71 -24.67
C ARG A 182 4.79 -10.75 -25.63
N GLY A 183 5.00 -11.84 -26.37
CA GLY A 183 6.16 -12.00 -27.25
C GLY A 183 7.47 -12.30 -26.51
N GLU A 184 7.40 -12.70 -25.25
CA GLU A 184 8.56 -13.05 -24.42
C GLU A 184 8.84 -14.56 -24.51
N ALA A 185 10.11 -14.94 -24.65
CA ALA A 185 10.50 -16.35 -24.68
C ALA A 185 10.28 -17.00 -23.31
N ALA A 186 9.37 -17.97 -23.24
CA ALA A 186 9.13 -18.75 -22.02
C ALA A 186 10.43 -19.46 -21.57
N PRO A 187 10.76 -19.50 -20.25
CA PRO A 187 11.94 -20.20 -19.78
C PRO A 187 11.83 -21.70 -20.07
N ALA A 188 12.67 -22.21 -20.99
CA ALA A 188 12.76 -23.62 -21.32
C ALA A 188 13.30 -24.42 -20.13
N ARG A 189 12.47 -25.24 -19.49
CA ARG A 189 12.92 -26.21 -18.48
C ARG A 189 13.51 -27.44 -19.17
N THR A 190 14.83 -27.46 -19.35
CA THR A 190 15.54 -28.66 -19.77
C THR A 190 15.50 -29.73 -18.67
N GLY A 191 14.96 -30.90 -19.03
CA GLY A 191 15.56 -32.19 -18.69
C GLY A 191 15.39 -32.74 -17.27
N ARG A 192 14.19 -33.16 -16.92
CA ARG A 192 13.80 -33.91 -15.70
C ARG A 192 14.34 -35.35 -15.60
N ARG A 193 15.57 -35.68 -16.04
CA ARG A 193 16.02 -37.10 -16.12
C ARG A 193 17.39 -37.50 -15.56
N ARG A 194 18.20 -36.63 -14.96
CA ARG A 194 19.44 -37.06 -14.26
C ARG A 194 19.74 -36.23 -13.02
N ALA A 195 18.99 -36.43 -11.94
CA ALA A 195 19.42 -36.10 -10.57
C ALA A 195 18.56 -36.84 -9.51
N LEU A 196 18.06 -38.04 -9.87
CA LEU A 196 17.36 -38.94 -8.94
C LEU A 196 18.35 -39.70 -8.02
N SER A 197 19.63 -39.31 -8.01
CA SER A 197 20.70 -39.92 -7.21
C SER A 197 21.41 -38.97 -6.24
N ALA A 198 21.03 -37.68 -6.16
CA ALA A 198 21.72 -36.71 -5.29
C ALA A 198 20.86 -36.12 -4.16
N LEU A 199 19.57 -36.46 -4.07
CA LEU A 199 18.66 -35.95 -3.02
C LEU A 199 18.07 -37.04 -2.11
N LEU A 200 18.70 -38.22 -2.05
CA LEU A 200 18.53 -39.16 -0.93
C LEU A 200 19.41 -38.78 0.28
N GLY A 201 20.22 -37.72 0.17
CA GLY A 201 21.06 -37.18 1.26
C GLY A 201 20.44 -36.04 2.08
N VAL A 202 19.23 -35.57 1.77
CA VAL A 202 18.56 -34.45 2.49
C VAL A 202 17.21 -34.90 3.09
N CYS A 203 17.07 -36.19 3.35
CA CYS A 203 16.07 -36.71 4.29
C CYS A 203 16.56 -36.61 5.76
N GLY A 204 17.35 -35.59 6.08
CA GLY A 204 17.42 -35.00 7.42
C GLY A 204 16.20 -34.10 7.64
N LEU A 205 15.01 -34.71 7.59
CA LEU A 205 13.69 -34.10 7.69
C LEU A 205 13.24 -34.04 9.15
N GLY A 206 12.70 -32.89 9.52
CA GLY A 206 11.91 -32.73 10.73
C GLY A 206 11.78 -31.27 11.15
N VAL A 207 12.92 -30.62 11.41
CA VAL A 207 12.94 -29.27 12.00
C VAL A 207 13.15 -28.18 10.93
N GLY A 208 14.04 -28.42 9.97
CA GLY A 208 14.38 -27.43 8.93
C GLY A 208 13.25 -27.12 7.96
N SER A 209 12.43 -28.11 7.59
CA SER A 209 11.28 -27.89 6.69
C SER A 209 10.13 -27.16 7.39
N ALA A 210 9.92 -27.38 8.70
CA ALA A 210 8.92 -26.68 9.49
C ALA A 210 9.33 -25.23 9.77
N THR A 211 10.60 -24.96 10.07
CA THR A 211 11.11 -23.59 10.24
C THR A 211 11.16 -22.84 8.91
N LEU A 212 11.50 -23.50 7.80
CA LEU A 212 11.46 -22.91 6.46
C LEU A 212 10.01 -22.64 6.01
N TRP A 213 9.05 -23.52 6.35
CA TRP A 213 7.62 -23.34 6.08
C TRP A 213 6.99 -22.25 6.95
N GLN A 214 7.34 -22.19 8.24
CA GLN A 214 6.88 -21.16 9.17
C GLN A 214 7.48 -19.80 8.85
N ALA A 215 8.76 -19.75 8.46
CA ALA A 215 9.37 -18.57 7.88
C ALA A 215 8.61 -18.18 6.62
N TRP A 216 8.43 -19.07 5.64
CA TRP A 216 7.71 -18.77 4.40
C TRP A 216 6.28 -18.23 4.63
N ARG A 217 5.54 -18.78 5.60
CA ARG A 217 4.20 -18.30 6.01
C ARG A 217 4.20 -16.92 6.68
N GLN A 218 5.34 -16.48 7.23
CA GLN A 218 5.49 -15.09 7.71
C GLN A 218 5.70 -14.09 6.57
N TRP A 219 6.17 -14.53 5.39
CA TRP A 219 6.46 -13.66 4.24
C TRP A 219 5.33 -13.63 3.19
N VAL A 220 4.47 -14.65 3.16
CA VAL A 220 3.29 -14.68 2.29
C VAL A 220 2.14 -13.90 2.96
N PRO A 221 1.58 -12.86 2.32
CA PRO A 221 0.41 -12.16 2.84
C PRO A 221 -0.77 -13.12 2.99
N GLY A 222 -1.31 -13.24 4.20
CA GLY A 222 -2.53 -14.02 4.46
C GLY A 222 -3.79 -13.27 4.00
N TYR A 223 -3.69 -11.95 3.85
CA TYR A 223 -4.74 -11.10 3.30
C TYR A 223 -4.12 -9.82 2.73
N SER A 224 -4.62 -9.38 1.57
CA SER A 224 -4.32 -8.06 1.03
C SER A 224 -5.58 -7.43 0.44
N ALA A 225 -5.71 -6.11 0.61
CA ALA A 225 -6.79 -5.34 0.02
C ALA A 225 -6.33 -3.93 -0.32
N LEU A 226 -6.65 -3.46 -1.53
CA LEU A 226 -6.52 -2.06 -1.89
C LEU A 226 -7.91 -1.40 -1.78
N LEU A 227 -8.02 -0.41 -0.92
CA LEU A 227 -9.26 0.28 -0.61
C LEU A 227 -9.17 1.73 -1.07
N SER A 228 -10.22 2.18 -1.76
CA SER A 228 -10.35 3.54 -2.26
C SER A 228 -11.78 4.01 -2.12
N THR A 229 -11.96 5.28 -1.80
CA THR A 229 -13.25 5.98 -1.76
C THR A 229 -13.24 7.15 -2.74
N PRO A 230 -14.28 7.30 -3.57
CA PRO A 230 -14.43 8.50 -4.39
C PRO A 230 -14.79 9.72 -3.52
N ILE A 231 -14.88 10.91 -4.14
CA ILE A 231 -15.42 12.10 -3.48
C ILE A 231 -16.82 11.83 -2.92
N ALA A 232 -17.17 12.52 -1.83
CA ALA A 232 -18.46 12.45 -1.15
C ALA A 232 -18.90 11.05 -0.66
N ARG A 233 -18.05 10.02 -0.69
CA ARG A 233 -18.37 8.69 -0.16
C ARG A 233 -17.47 8.29 1.00
N ILE A 234 -18.08 7.88 2.09
CA ILE A 234 -17.41 7.22 3.22
C ILE A 234 -17.65 5.72 3.10
N ARG A 235 -16.64 4.90 3.37
CA ARG A 235 -16.75 3.43 3.31
C ARG A 235 -16.16 2.80 4.55
N THR A 236 -16.93 1.90 5.16
CA THR A 236 -16.44 1.01 6.22
C THR A 236 -16.11 -0.37 5.64
N GLN A 237 -14.95 -0.92 5.98
CA GLN A 237 -14.48 -2.24 5.60
C GLN A 237 -14.14 -3.04 6.86
N ALA A 238 -14.79 -4.19 7.03
CA ALA A 238 -14.40 -5.17 8.04
C ALA A 238 -13.12 -5.90 7.58
N LEU A 239 -12.19 -6.10 8.51
CA LEU A 239 -10.91 -6.77 8.28
C LEU A 239 -10.92 -8.19 8.90
N PRO A 240 -10.09 -9.12 8.39
CA PRO A 240 -10.12 -10.53 8.83
C PRO A 240 -9.80 -10.79 10.30
N ASP A 241 -9.22 -9.81 11.00
CA ASP A 241 -8.87 -9.88 12.42
C ASP A 241 -9.98 -9.34 13.35
N GLY A 242 -11.15 -8.99 12.79
CA GLY A 242 -12.25 -8.37 13.52
C GLY A 242 -12.11 -6.85 13.67
N SER A 243 -11.01 -6.27 13.18
CA SER A 243 -10.84 -4.81 13.11
C SER A 243 -11.75 -4.21 12.05
N LYS A 244 -12.08 -2.92 12.19
CA LYS A 244 -12.82 -2.15 11.18
C LYS A 244 -12.00 -0.95 10.73
N LEU A 245 -11.97 -0.74 9.42
CA LEU A 245 -11.35 0.42 8.77
C LEU A 245 -12.44 1.24 8.10
N THR A 246 -12.60 2.48 8.54
CA THR A 246 -13.49 3.46 7.90
C THR A 246 -12.64 4.46 7.13
N LEU A 247 -12.82 4.52 5.82
CA LEU A 247 -12.18 5.51 4.96
C LEU A 247 -13.09 6.71 4.77
N ASP A 248 -12.51 7.90 4.95
CA ASP A 248 -13.15 9.18 4.62
C ASP A 248 -13.34 9.32 3.09
N ALA A 249 -14.05 10.34 2.61
CA ALA A 249 -14.12 10.68 1.20
C ALA A 249 -12.73 10.93 0.60
N ALA A 250 -12.58 10.62 -0.69
CA ALA A 250 -11.32 10.82 -1.44
C ALA A 250 -10.07 10.23 -0.73
N SER A 251 -10.22 9.04 -0.15
CA SER A 251 -9.16 8.39 0.66
C SER A 251 -8.75 7.06 0.05
N ARG A 252 -7.49 6.68 0.30
CA ARG A 252 -6.92 5.44 -0.23
C ARG A 252 -6.01 4.78 0.78
N ALA A 253 -6.20 3.48 1.01
CA ALA A 253 -5.39 2.68 1.90
C ALA A 253 -5.10 1.30 1.31
N GLU A 254 -3.92 0.77 1.58
CA GLU A 254 -3.51 -0.59 1.25
C GLU A 254 -3.37 -1.38 2.55
N VAL A 255 -4.07 -2.51 2.65
CA VAL A 255 -4.04 -3.40 3.82
C VAL A 255 -3.27 -4.65 3.43
N VAL A 256 -2.31 -5.04 4.27
CA VAL A 256 -1.52 -6.27 4.10
C VAL A 256 -1.32 -6.93 5.46
N TYR A 257 -1.88 -8.13 5.63
CA TYR A 257 -1.72 -8.91 6.84
C TYR A 257 -0.75 -10.06 6.62
N TYR A 258 0.17 -10.21 7.57
CA TYR A 258 1.12 -11.30 7.65
C TYR A 258 0.79 -12.19 8.85
N ALA A 259 1.46 -13.33 8.98
CA ALA A 259 1.27 -14.21 10.14
C ALA A 259 1.57 -13.54 11.49
N THR A 260 2.52 -12.60 11.53
CA THR A 260 3.02 -11.98 12.78
C THR A 260 2.74 -10.48 12.90
N ARG A 261 2.26 -9.81 11.84
CA ARG A 261 2.00 -8.37 11.85
C ARG A 261 0.83 -8.01 10.95
N ARG A 262 0.08 -6.99 11.36
CA ARG A 262 -1.06 -6.43 10.62
C ARG A 262 -0.63 -5.04 10.15
N THR A 263 -0.54 -4.83 8.84
CA THR A 263 -0.01 -3.57 8.30
C THR A 263 -1.04 -2.89 7.41
N VAL A 264 -1.19 -1.57 7.59
CA VAL A 264 -1.97 -0.72 6.70
C VAL A 264 -1.11 0.46 6.25
N GLN A 265 -1.10 0.74 4.95
CA GLN A 265 -0.48 1.94 4.41
C GLN A 265 -1.59 2.92 4.02
N LEU A 266 -1.65 4.07 4.68
CA LEU A 266 -2.50 5.18 4.25
C LEU A 266 -1.76 5.93 3.13
N LEU A 267 -2.39 5.99 1.96
CA LEU A 267 -1.82 6.56 0.74
C LEU A 267 -2.38 7.96 0.43
N ALA A 268 -3.62 8.22 0.83
CA ALA A 268 -4.31 9.49 0.63
C ALA A 268 -5.46 9.65 1.63
N GLY A 269 -5.77 10.90 1.98
CA GLY A 269 -6.96 11.26 2.76
C GLY A 269 -6.86 10.86 4.23
N SER A 270 -7.97 10.40 4.79
CA SER A 270 -8.11 10.08 6.22
C SER A 270 -8.76 8.72 6.45
N ALA A 271 -8.35 8.07 7.52
CA ALA A 271 -8.85 6.76 7.92
C ALA A 271 -9.07 6.71 9.42
N PHE A 272 -10.20 6.14 9.82
CA PHE A 272 -10.50 5.81 11.20
C PHE A 272 -10.44 4.29 11.39
N PHE A 273 -9.79 3.88 12.48
CA PHE A 273 -9.50 2.49 12.79
C PHE A 273 -10.16 2.10 14.11
N GLU A 274 -10.94 1.02 14.09
CA GLU A 274 -11.34 0.29 15.30
C GLU A 274 -10.58 -1.03 15.32
N VAL A 275 -9.47 -1.09 16.05
CA VAL A 275 -8.57 -2.23 16.03
C VAL A 275 -8.96 -3.24 17.11
N ALA A 276 -9.22 -4.47 16.70
CA ALA A 276 -9.44 -5.59 17.60
C ALA A 276 -8.16 -5.90 18.39
N ARG A 277 -8.31 -6.11 19.70
CA ARG A 277 -7.19 -6.33 20.60
C ARG A 277 -6.49 -7.64 20.29
N ASP A 278 -5.19 -7.57 19.97
CA ASP A 278 -4.30 -8.72 19.77
C ASP A 278 -2.88 -8.29 20.13
N GLU A 279 -2.39 -8.76 21.29
CA GLU A 279 -1.08 -8.42 21.83
C GLU A 279 0.06 -9.17 21.12
N THR A 280 -0.27 -10.28 20.45
CA THR A 280 0.70 -11.15 19.78
C THR A 280 1.05 -10.65 18.37
N ARG A 281 0.15 -9.89 17.76
CA ARG A 281 0.32 -9.34 16.40
C ARG A 281 -0.01 -7.84 16.41
N PRO A 282 0.96 -6.93 16.52
CA PRO A 282 0.68 -5.51 16.52
C PRO A 282 0.03 -5.06 15.20
N PHE A 283 -0.81 -4.03 15.30
CA PHE A 283 -1.41 -3.35 14.16
C PHE A 283 -0.63 -2.07 13.88
N VAL A 284 -0.08 -1.97 12.67
CA VAL A 284 0.85 -0.92 12.27
C VAL A 284 0.27 -0.17 11.08
N VAL A 285 0.08 1.14 11.24
CA VAL A 285 -0.31 2.05 10.16
C VAL A 285 0.90 2.86 9.73
N HIS A 286 1.20 2.82 8.44
CA HIS A 286 2.21 3.67 7.81
C HIS A 286 1.55 4.84 7.08
N ALA A 287 2.08 6.03 7.28
CA ALA A 287 1.59 7.27 6.67
C ALA A 287 2.77 8.20 6.41
N LEU A 288 3.03 8.57 5.16
CA LEU A 288 4.17 9.41 4.75
C LEU A 288 5.55 9.00 5.34
N GLY A 289 5.76 7.70 5.57
CA GLY A 289 6.99 7.16 6.18
C GLY A 289 7.01 7.16 7.71
N HIS A 290 6.00 7.70 8.36
CA HIS A 290 5.79 7.61 9.81
C HIS A 290 5.08 6.30 10.16
N GLU A 291 5.29 5.82 11.39
CA GLU A 291 4.74 4.57 11.88
C GLU A 291 3.83 4.80 13.09
N ILE A 292 2.63 4.27 13.03
CA ILE A 292 1.62 4.34 14.10
C ILE A 292 1.29 2.91 14.52
N THR A 293 1.64 2.54 15.74
CA THR A 293 1.55 1.16 16.23
C THR A 293 0.59 1.06 17.40
N VAL A 294 -0.32 0.09 17.32
CA VAL A 294 -1.39 -0.13 18.29
C VAL A 294 -1.62 -1.61 18.55
N LEU A 295 -2.18 -1.93 19.72
CA LEU A 295 -2.56 -3.30 20.09
C LEU A 295 -4.06 -3.54 20.09
N GLY A 296 -4.86 -2.50 20.31
CA GLY A 296 -6.32 -2.55 20.37
C GLY A 296 -6.87 -1.18 20.77
N THR A 297 -7.13 -0.33 19.79
CA THR A 297 -7.43 1.09 19.97
C THR A 297 -8.44 1.59 18.97
N ARG A 298 -9.05 2.72 19.28
CA ARG A 298 -9.84 3.51 18.34
C ARG A 298 -9.14 4.83 18.08
N PHE A 299 -8.80 5.11 16.82
CA PHE A 299 -8.00 6.28 16.46
C PHE A 299 -8.18 6.66 15.00
N GLU A 300 -7.88 7.91 14.70
CA GLU A 300 -7.84 8.47 13.35
C GLU A 300 -6.38 8.70 12.93
N VAL A 301 -6.10 8.42 11.65
CA VAL A 301 -4.89 8.88 10.96
C VAL A 301 -5.33 9.68 9.73
N ALA A 302 -4.81 10.89 9.60
CA ALA A 302 -5.15 11.78 8.50
C ALA A 302 -3.89 12.37 7.86
N LEU A 303 -3.81 12.33 6.53
CA LEU A 303 -2.83 13.07 5.77
C LEU A 303 -3.37 14.48 5.54
N GLN A 304 -2.77 15.49 6.16
CA GLN A 304 -3.19 16.89 6.04
C GLN A 304 -2.00 17.83 6.14
N ASP A 305 -2.06 18.96 5.41
CA ASP A 305 -1.05 20.03 5.45
C ASP A 305 0.37 19.52 5.11
N GLY A 306 0.44 18.49 4.26
CA GLY A 306 1.67 17.78 3.91
C GLY A 306 2.26 16.91 5.05
N GLY A 307 1.59 16.85 6.20
CA GLY A 307 1.98 16.08 7.38
C GLY A 307 1.01 14.95 7.71
N VAL A 308 1.20 14.37 8.89
CA VAL A 308 0.36 13.30 9.44
C VAL A 308 -0.22 13.72 10.77
N ARG A 309 -1.54 13.70 10.89
CA ARG A 309 -2.23 13.85 12.17
C ARG A 309 -2.71 12.51 12.67
N VAL A 310 -2.54 12.28 13.96
CA VAL A 310 -3.06 11.12 14.68
C VAL A 310 -3.91 11.62 15.84
N ALA A 311 -5.13 11.12 15.97
CA ALA A 311 -6.03 11.47 17.08
C ALA A 311 -6.59 10.20 17.71
N VAL A 312 -6.49 10.09 19.03
CA VAL A 312 -6.85 8.85 19.76
C VAL A 312 -8.19 9.03 20.46
N GLU A 313 -9.16 8.18 20.11
CA GLU A 313 -10.47 8.15 20.75
C GLU A 313 -10.44 7.25 22.00
N SER A 314 -9.80 6.08 21.91
CA SER A 314 -9.66 5.17 23.04
C SER A 314 -8.43 4.26 22.93
N GLY A 315 -7.85 3.92 24.08
CA GLY A 315 -6.65 3.08 24.18
C GLY A 315 -5.33 3.87 24.07
N GLN A 316 -4.27 3.21 23.63
CA GLN A 316 -2.92 3.78 23.54
C GLN A 316 -2.30 3.57 22.16
N VAL A 317 -1.76 4.66 21.60
CA VAL A 317 -1.16 4.67 20.27
C VAL A 317 0.29 5.12 20.37
N ARG A 318 1.21 4.29 19.87
CA ARG A 318 2.61 4.67 19.70
C ARG A 318 2.77 5.32 18.33
N VAL A 319 3.29 6.54 18.29
CA VAL A 319 3.60 7.27 17.06
C VAL A 319 5.11 7.46 16.97
N ARG A 320 5.72 6.95 15.90
CA ARG A 320 7.13 7.11 15.58
C ARG A 320 7.28 7.91 14.30
N SER A 321 7.94 9.05 14.40
CA SER A 321 8.29 9.85 13.23
C SER A 321 9.41 9.17 12.42
N ALA A 322 9.48 9.44 11.12
CA ALA A 322 10.60 9.01 10.28
C ALA A 322 11.95 9.59 10.73
N GLY A 323 11.94 10.68 11.52
CA GLY A 323 13.13 11.24 12.17
C GLY A 323 13.58 10.51 13.44
N GLY A 324 12.88 9.43 13.84
CA GLY A 324 13.22 8.62 15.02
C GLY A 324 12.58 9.06 16.33
N GLU A 325 11.96 10.26 16.39
CA GLU A 325 11.20 10.67 17.56
C GLU A 325 9.98 9.78 17.78
N GLU A 326 9.76 9.34 19.02
CA GLU A 326 8.64 8.47 19.40
C GLU A 326 7.85 9.09 20.54
N ARG A 327 6.51 9.02 20.45
CA ARG A 327 5.58 9.43 21.51
C ARG A 327 4.48 8.38 21.68
N ILE A 328 4.01 8.24 22.90
CA ILE A 328 2.83 7.44 23.22
C ILE A 328 1.68 8.40 23.50
N LEU A 329 0.55 8.15 22.85
CA LEU A 329 -0.68 8.93 22.94
C LEU A 329 -1.76 8.10 23.65
N GLY A 330 -2.42 8.69 24.63
CA GLY A 330 -3.60 8.15 25.29
C GLY A 330 -4.91 8.68 24.69
N ALA A 331 -6.04 8.26 25.26
CA ALA A 331 -7.36 8.75 24.84
C ALA A 331 -7.47 10.28 24.99
N GLY A 332 -7.97 10.95 23.95
CA GLY A 332 -8.06 12.41 23.87
C GLY A 332 -6.80 13.09 23.31
N ASP A 333 -5.66 12.41 23.26
CA ASP A 333 -4.42 12.98 22.74
C ASP A 333 -4.45 13.09 21.21
N ARG A 334 -3.73 14.10 20.72
CA ARG A 334 -3.47 14.31 19.30
C ARG A 334 -1.98 14.50 19.07
N ALA A 335 -1.47 13.88 18.03
CA ALA A 335 -0.16 14.18 17.48
C ALA A 335 -0.29 14.78 16.08
N PHE A 336 0.61 15.71 15.78
CA PHE A 336 0.81 16.20 14.42
C PHE A 336 2.30 16.10 14.10
N ILE A 337 2.59 15.41 13.01
CA ILE A 337 3.92 15.34 12.41
C ILE A 337 3.90 16.25 11.19
N ASP A 338 4.69 17.30 11.24
CA ASP A 338 4.76 18.27 10.16
C ASP A 338 5.57 17.74 8.94
N PRO A 339 5.56 18.45 7.80
CA PRO A 339 6.35 18.05 6.63
C PRO A 339 7.87 18.00 6.86
N VAL A 340 8.37 18.67 7.91
CA VAL A 340 9.78 18.69 8.32
C VAL A 340 10.08 17.55 9.30
N ARG A 341 9.11 16.66 9.55
CA ARG A 341 9.16 15.45 10.38
C ARG A 341 9.20 15.72 11.89
N GLN A 342 8.93 16.94 12.32
CA GLN A 342 8.86 17.28 13.74
C GLN A 342 7.55 16.76 14.34
N LEU A 343 7.64 16.01 15.43
CA LEU A 343 6.49 15.44 16.12
C LEU A 343 6.06 16.37 17.25
N SER A 344 4.85 16.90 17.13
CA SER A 344 4.19 17.70 18.16
C SER A 344 3.00 16.93 18.73
N THR A 345 2.74 17.11 20.03
CA THR A 345 1.60 16.48 20.71
C THR A 345 0.78 17.54 21.43
N SER A 346 -0.52 17.31 21.52
CA SER A 346 -1.46 18.19 22.20
C SER A 346 -2.58 17.37 22.84
N HIS A 347 -3.08 17.85 23.97
CA HIS A 347 -4.28 17.33 24.61
C HIS A 347 -5.32 18.47 24.60
N PRO A 348 -6.23 18.52 23.61
CA PRO A 348 -7.22 19.58 23.52
C PRO A 348 -8.07 19.64 24.79
N ALA A 349 -8.37 20.85 25.28
CA ALA A 349 -9.27 21.00 26.41
C ALA A 349 -10.70 20.61 25.99
N GLY A 350 -11.20 19.51 26.53
CA GLY A 350 -12.56 19.00 26.29
C GLY A 350 -12.61 17.76 25.40
N ALA A 351 -13.79 17.14 25.31
CA ALA A 351 -14.04 15.95 24.50
C ALA A 351 -14.18 16.32 23.00
N ALA A 352 -13.09 16.79 22.38
CA ALA A 352 -13.09 17.09 20.96
C ALA A 352 -13.25 15.78 20.17
N ALA A 353 -14.31 15.68 19.37
CA ALA A 353 -14.65 14.47 18.62
C ALA A 353 -13.47 14.03 17.72
N VAL A 354 -13.23 12.72 17.69
CA VAL A 354 -12.22 12.08 16.82
C VAL A 354 -12.93 11.59 15.56
N ALA A 355 -12.38 11.94 14.38
CA ALA A 355 -12.99 11.67 13.09
C ALA A 355 -14.50 12.08 13.03
N PRO A 356 -14.85 13.36 13.28
CA PRO A 356 -16.25 13.83 13.28
C PRO A 356 -16.96 13.65 11.92
N TRP A 357 -16.18 13.49 10.84
CA TRP A 357 -16.68 13.23 9.49
C TRP A 357 -17.46 11.92 9.38
N ARG A 358 -17.21 10.94 10.27
CA ARG A 358 -17.99 9.70 10.38
C ARG A 358 -19.47 9.97 10.68
N GLU A 359 -19.74 11.04 11.41
CA GLU A 359 -21.09 11.48 11.79
C GLU A 359 -21.62 12.60 10.89
N GLY A 360 -20.94 12.87 9.76
CA GLY A 360 -21.36 13.91 8.83
C GLY A 360 -20.92 15.32 9.22
N TRP A 361 -19.94 15.48 10.11
CA TRP A 361 -19.49 16.78 10.61
C TRP A 361 -18.04 17.09 10.26
N LEU A 362 -17.74 18.36 10.01
CA LEU A 362 -16.39 18.88 9.90
C LEU A 362 -16.19 20.00 10.92
N ASP A 363 -15.16 19.86 11.74
CA ASP A 363 -14.79 20.86 12.74
C ASP A 363 -13.54 21.62 12.27
N PHE A 364 -13.61 22.94 12.39
CA PHE A 364 -12.54 23.89 12.07
C PHE A 364 -12.24 24.75 13.30
N ASP A 365 -11.02 24.65 13.82
CA ASP A 365 -10.52 25.47 14.92
C ASP A 365 -9.35 26.32 14.43
N ARG A 366 -9.62 27.61 14.17
CA ARG A 366 -8.64 28.59 13.68
C ARG A 366 -7.86 28.12 12.46
N GLN A 367 -8.47 27.35 11.56
CA GLN A 367 -7.78 26.79 10.40
C GLN A 367 -7.77 27.80 9.24
N PRO A 368 -6.67 27.92 8.47
CA PRO A 368 -6.64 28.71 7.25
C PRO A 368 -7.75 28.30 6.26
N LEU A 369 -8.39 29.28 5.64
CA LEU A 369 -9.48 29.06 4.68
C LEU A 369 -9.07 28.11 3.54
N ALA A 370 -7.82 28.13 3.08
CA ALA A 370 -7.33 27.21 2.08
C ALA A 370 -7.45 25.73 2.51
N GLU A 371 -7.02 25.40 3.73
CA GLU A 371 -7.12 24.05 4.28
C GLU A 371 -8.58 23.64 4.51
N VAL A 372 -9.41 24.57 4.99
CA VAL A 372 -10.84 24.35 5.17
C VAL A 372 -11.51 24.00 3.84
N VAL A 373 -11.20 24.75 2.79
CA VAL A 373 -11.78 24.52 1.46
C VAL A 373 -11.24 23.25 0.84
N GLU A 374 -9.97 22.90 1.03
CA GLU A 374 -9.42 21.60 0.61
C GLU A 374 -10.15 20.43 1.29
N ARG A 375 -10.43 20.54 2.60
CA ARG A 375 -11.21 19.53 3.33
C ARG A 375 -12.64 19.44 2.82
N LEU A 376 -13.31 20.56 2.58
CA LEU A 376 -14.67 20.60 2.05
C LEU A 376 -14.76 20.10 0.60
N ALA A 377 -13.73 20.35 -0.21
CA ALA A 377 -13.66 19.91 -1.59
C ALA A 377 -13.78 18.39 -1.72
N ARG A 378 -13.37 17.62 -0.70
CA ARG A 378 -13.53 16.15 -0.66
C ARG A 378 -14.99 15.69 -0.70
N TYR A 379 -15.93 16.55 -0.29
CA TYR A 379 -17.36 16.24 -0.25
C TYR A 379 -18.19 17.08 -1.23
N SER A 380 -17.55 18.00 -1.95
CA SER A 380 -18.25 18.86 -2.92
C SER A 380 -18.21 18.21 -4.31
N PRO A 381 -19.35 18.10 -5.00
CA PRO A 381 -19.37 17.68 -6.41
C PRO A 381 -18.81 18.76 -7.33
N ARG A 382 -18.81 20.04 -6.88
CA ARG A 382 -18.24 21.16 -7.63
C ARG A 382 -16.82 21.47 -7.15
N PRO A 383 -15.86 21.75 -8.04
CA PRO A 383 -14.53 22.17 -7.64
C PRO A 383 -14.59 23.45 -6.80
N LEU A 384 -13.83 23.48 -5.71
CA LEU A 384 -13.70 24.65 -4.85
C LEU A 384 -12.28 25.21 -4.99
N ARG A 385 -12.16 26.53 -5.15
CA ARG A 385 -10.88 27.24 -5.25
C ARG A 385 -10.85 28.41 -4.30
N VAL A 386 -9.68 28.69 -3.73
CA VAL A 386 -9.46 29.85 -2.86
C VAL A 386 -8.39 30.73 -3.47
N ALA A 387 -8.68 32.02 -3.58
CA ALA A 387 -7.69 32.99 -4.04
C ALA A 387 -6.59 33.18 -2.98
N PRO A 388 -5.31 33.38 -3.37
CA PRO A 388 -4.20 33.52 -2.44
C PRO A 388 -4.40 34.57 -1.34
N GLU A 389 -5.13 35.64 -1.64
CA GLU A 389 -5.41 36.76 -0.73
C GLU A 389 -6.39 36.38 0.39
N ALA A 390 -7.23 35.37 0.16
CA ALA A 390 -8.21 34.84 1.12
C ALA A 390 -7.71 33.57 1.83
N ALA A 391 -6.70 32.88 1.28
CA ALA A 391 -6.22 31.57 1.73
C ALA A 391 -5.86 31.50 3.22
N ARG A 392 -5.32 32.59 3.78
CA ARG A 392 -4.85 32.66 5.18
C ARG A 392 -5.90 33.14 6.18
N LEU A 393 -7.13 33.44 5.74
CA LEU A 393 -8.18 33.88 6.65
C LEU A 393 -8.55 32.74 7.61
N PRO A 394 -8.54 32.95 8.94
CA PRO A 394 -8.86 31.90 9.89
C PRO A 394 -10.36 31.62 9.88
N VAL A 395 -10.72 30.35 9.77
CA VAL A 395 -12.08 29.85 9.86
C VAL A 395 -12.28 29.18 11.21
N PHE A 396 -13.40 29.49 11.85
CA PHE A 396 -13.89 28.83 13.04
C PHE A 396 -15.28 28.29 12.80
N GLY A 397 -15.55 27.11 13.32
CA GLY A 397 -16.91 26.57 13.41
C GLY A 397 -17.00 25.12 13.02
N ARG A 398 -18.23 24.62 13.09
CA ARG A 398 -18.61 23.25 12.79
C ARG A 398 -19.62 23.25 11.65
N VAL A 399 -19.40 22.40 10.65
CA VAL A 399 -20.19 22.35 9.41
C VAL A 399 -20.71 20.94 9.20
N ARG A 400 -22.01 20.82 8.89
CA ARG A 400 -22.56 19.55 8.38
C ARG A 400 -22.11 19.36 6.94
N ILE A 401 -21.54 18.19 6.63
CA ILE A 401 -21.09 17.84 5.28
C ILE A 401 -22.24 17.98 4.27
N ALA A 402 -23.44 17.54 4.63
CA ALA A 402 -24.65 17.65 3.80
C ALA A 402 -25.05 19.12 3.48
N GLU A 403 -24.65 20.06 4.32
CA GLU A 403 -24.99 21.49 4.19
C GLU A 403 -23.80 22.34 3.73
N ALA A 404 -22.68 21.71 3.33
CA ALA A 404 -21.45 22.41 2.93
C ALA A 404 -21.70 23.50 1.88
N GLY A 405 -22.52 23.24 0.86
CA GLY A 405 -22.86 24.23 -0.17
C GLY A 405 -23.67 25.42 0.34
N ALA A 406 -24.53 25.22 1.36
CA ALA A 406 -25.24 26.33 2.01
C ALA A 406 -24.28 27.14 2.87
N TRP A 407 -23.40 26.47 3.61
CA TRP A 407 -22.39 27.11 4.45
C TRP A 407 -21.41 27.97 3.65
N LEU A 408 -20.94 27.50 2.48
CA LEU A 408 -20.07 28.29 1.59
C LEU A 408 -20.71 29.62 1.18
N ARG A 409 -22.03 29.64 0.93
CA ARG A 409 -22.77 30.87 0.59
C ARG A 409 -22.92 31.83 1.77
N LEU A 410 -22.71 31.36 3.00
CA LEU A 410 -22.75 32.17 4.21
C LEU A 410 -21.37 32.72 4.59
N LEU A 411 -20.27 32.22 4.01
CA LEU A 411 -18.91 32.72 4.29
C LEU A 411 -18.75 34.24 4.18
N PRO A 412 -19.35 34.94 3.19
CA PRO A 412 -19.26 36.40 3.11
C PRO A 412 -19.89 37.17 4.27
N ARG A 413 -20.68 36.52 5.14
CA ARG A 413 -21.27 37.13 6.35
C ARG A 413 -20.32 37.05 7.55
N SER A 414 -19.43 36.08 7.59
CA SER A 414 -18.50 35.85 8.70
C SER A 414 -17.06 36.26 8.38
N LEU A 415 -16.67 36.23 7.11
CA LEU A 415 -15.33 36.57 6.63
C LEU A 415 -15.39 37.63 5.53
N PRO A 416 -14.34 38.45 5.36
CA PRO A 416 -14.24 39.46 4.30
C PRO A 416 -13.95 38.80 2.95
N VAL A 417 -14.83 37.92 2.49
CA VAL A 417 -14.72 37.17 1.25
C VAL A 417 -15.95 37.39 0.36
N ARG A 418 -15.80 37.09 -0.93
CA ARG A 418 -16.88 36.92 -1.90
C ARG A 418 -16.77 35.53 -2.48
N VAL A 419 -17.92 34.92 -2.78
CA VAL A 419 -17.99 33.63 -3.44
C VAL A 419 -18.57 33.87 -4.81
N ARG A 420 -17.82 33.54 -5.85
CA ARG A 420 -18.25 33.61 -7.24
C ARG A 420 -18.30 32.21 -7.83
N GLU A 421 -19.27 31.99 -8.70
CA GLU A 421 -19.21 30.85 -9.63
C GLU A 421 -18.32 31.30 -10.81
N ASP A 422 -17.37 30.46 -11.17
CA ASP A 422 -16.56 30.63 -12.38
C ASP A 422 -17.39 30.13 -13.57
N ASP A 423 -17.43 30.91 -14.65
CA ASP A 423 -18.22 30.61 -15.86
C ASP A 423 -17.52 29.58 -16.76
N GLY A 424 -16.38 29.02 -16.33
CA GLY A 424 -15.67 27.95 -17.02
C GLY A 424 -16.43 26.62 -17.05
N ALA A 425 -15.94 25.69 -17.88
CA ALA A 425 -16.57 24.37 -18.12
C ALA A 425 -16.88 23.58 -16.84
N ASP A 426 -16.09 23.76 -15.78
CA ASP A 426 -16.21 23.05 -14.51
C ASP A 426 -17.14 23.71 -13.48
N ARG A 427 -17.67 24.92 -13.75
CA ARG A 427 -18.50 25.71 -12.82
C ARG A 427 -17.96 25.74 -11.38
N ALA A 428 -16.66 26.01 -11.25
CA ALA A 428 -15.96 26.01 -9.98
C ALA A 428 -16.47 27.15 -9.07
N LEU A 429 -16.53 26.91 -7.76
CA LEU A 429 -16.77 27.96 -6.77
C LEU A 429 -15.43 28.58 -6.36
N VAL A 430 -15.24 29.85 -6.66
CA VAL A 430 -14.04 30.62 -6.33
C VAL A 430 -14.34 31.52 -5.14
N ILE A 431 -13.53 31.38 -4.09
CA ILE A 431 -13.61 32.18 -2.87
C ILE A 431 -12.46 33.18 -2.87
N GLU A 432 -12.79 34.45 -3.02
CA GLU A 432 -11.84 35.55 -3.14
C GLU A 432 -12.02 36.56 -2.00
N ARG A 433 -10.99 37.33 -1.68
CA ARG A 433 -11.10 38.36 -0.64
C ARG A 433 -11.96 39.52 -1.17
N ARG A 434 -12.91 40.00 -0.37
CA ARG A 434 -13.71 41.18 -0.69
C ARG A 434 -12.76 42.39 -0.75
N PRO A 435 -12.72 43.16 -1.85
CA PRO A 435 -12.00 44.43 -1.86
C PRO A 435 -12.63 45.34 -0.80
N SER A 436 -11.75 45.93 0.03
CA SER A 436 -12.07 46.86 1.11
C SER A 436 -12.78 48.11 0.61
#